data_AF-A0ABD3MU10-F1
#
_entry.id   AF-A0ABD3MU10-F1
#
_cell.length_a   1.000
_cell.length_b   1.000
_cell.length_c   1.000
_cell.angle_alpha   90.00
_cell.angle_beta   90.00
_cell.angle_gamma   90.00
#
_symmetry.space_group_name_H-M   'P 1'
#
loop_
_entity.id
_entity.type
_entity.pdbx_description
1 polymer ?
#
loop_
_entity_poly.entity_id
_entity_poly.type
_entity_poly.pdbx_seq_one_letter_code
_entity_poly.pdbx_strand_id
1 'polypeptide(L)'
;MQTLRSGQWLNDEVINYFLKNCLAMRDVKMCARDKGRRHSHFFNIFFIQHMFDEKSKDPELKGRYNFSKSKKVPGKDIFNLKYIIQYYDSLAQSDDSDGGEDDNERKEETVEEKNTGISNKQLCMRNGCKRWKIQGSKLCNFHKKQLCKRKGCFQLAKQGGVCVAHSKLEGLLEYVKDEYRAKKGQELDVAKWELVSCAKDTPQQRNGYDCGVFTCMFADFISKDCQLLFNQDHIDCCRNRIALSIALSIIKNCAIDDSD
;
A
#
# COMPACT_ATOMS: atom_id res chain seq x y z
N MET A 1 9.57 14.79 -15.32
CA MET A 1 9.75 13.86 -16.47
C MET A 1 11.00 12.97 -16.36
N GLN A 2 12.13 13.42 -15.81
CA GLN A 2 13.36 12.61 -15.72
C GLN A 2 13.19 11.31 -14.90
N THR A 3 12.38 11.34 -13.85
CA THR A 3 12.03 10.18 -13.00
C THR A 3 11.25 9.08 -13.73
N LEU A 4 10.71 9.36 -14.94
CA LEU A 4 10.04 8.37 -15.77
C LEU A 4 11.01 7.55 -16.65
N ARG A 5 12.31 7.86 -16.65
CA ARG A 5 13.31 7.03 -17.34
C ARG A 5 13.36 5.62 -16.75
N SER A 6 13.79 4.65 -17.55
CA SER A 6 13.96 3.27 -17.06
C SER A 6 14.94 3.22 -15.88
N GLY A 7 14.68 2.34 -14.92
CA GLY A 7 15.51 2.18 -13.73
C GLY A 7 15.39 3.29 -12.67
N GLN A 8 14.53 4.30 -12.86
CA GLN A 8 14.40 5.43 -11.94
C GLN A 8 13.14 5.34 -11.07
N TRP A 9 13.25 5.77 -9.81
CA TRP A 9 12.09 5.92 -8.93
C TRP A 9 11.19 7.03 -9.46
N LEU A 10 9.88 6.77 -9.50
CA LEU A 10 8.93 7.85 -9.73
C LEU A 10 8.91 8.74 -8.50
N ASN A 11 8.94 10.06 -8.69
CA ASN A 11 8.75 10.99 -7.59
C ASN A 11 7.26 11.24 -7.33
N ASP A 12 7.00 11.79 -6.15
CA ASP A 12 5.68 12.13 -5.65
C ASP A 12 4.88 13.05 -6.57
N GLU A 13 5.54 14.00 -7.23
CA GLU A 13 4.90 14.93 -8.16
C GLU A 13 4.35 14.22 -9.40
N VAL A 14 5.12 13.31 -9.99
CA VAL A 14 4.69 12.52 -11.15
C VAL A 14 3.51 11.64 -10.78
N ILE A 15 3.57 10.94 -9.64
CA ILE A 15 2.48 10.06 -9.20
C ILE A 15 1.22 10.88 -8.89
N ASN A 16 1.34 11.95 -8.10
CA ASN A 16 0.19 12.82 -7.79
C ASN A 16 -0.41 13.42 -9.06
N TYR A 17 0.41 13.93 -9.98
CA TYR A 17 -0.10 14.54 -11.21
C TYR A 17 -0.82 13.51 -12.07
N PHE A 18 -0.25 12.32 -12.24
CA PHE A 18 -0.88 11.25 -13.01
C PHE A 18 -2.23 10.85 -12.40
N LEU A 19 -2.29 10.57 -11.10
CA LEU A 19 -3.52 10.16 -10.42
C LEU A 19 -4.57 11.28 -10.39
N LYS A 20 -4.19 12.47 -9.93
CA LYS A 20 -5.14 13.56 -9.64
C LYS A 20 -5.50 14.43 -10.83
N ASN A 21 -4.64 14.50 -11.85
CA ASN A 21 -4.94 15.26 -13.06
C ASN A 21 -5.29 14.31 -14.21
N CYS A 22 -4.38 13.41 -14.59
CA CYS A 22 -4.58 12.59 -15.79
C CYS A 22 -5.76 11.61 -15.62
N LEU A 23 -5.76 10.80 -14.55
CA LEU A 23 -6.82 9.81 -14.32
C LEU A 23 -8.13 10.47 -13.91
N ALA A 24 -8.10 11.50 -13.06
CA ALA A 24 -9.31 12.22 -12.65
C ALA A 24 -10.00 12.92 -13.84
N MET A 25 -9.26 13.63 -14.70
CA MET A 25 -9.83 14.25 -15.90
C MET A 25 -10.38 13.22 -16.88
N ARG A 26 -9.71 12.06 -16.99
CA ARG A 26 -10.25 10.96 -17.78
C ARG A 26 -11.55 10.43 -17.19
N ASP A 27 -11.62 10.23 -15.88
CA ASP A 27 -12.85 9.74 -15.21
C ASP A 27 -14.03 10.69 -15.47
N VAL A 28 -13.81 12.01 -15.41
CA VAL A 28 -14.81 13.02 -15.80
C VAL A 28 -15.29 12.80 -17.24
N LYS A 29 -14.37 12.60 -18.19
CA LYS A 29 -14.71 12.34 -19.61
C LYS A 29 -15.45 11.01 -19.80
N MET A 30 -15.13 9.98 -19.01
CA MET A 30 -15.83 8.69 -19.05
C MET A 30 -17.27 8.84 -18.51
N CYS A 31 -17.47 9.56 -17.40
CA CYS A 31 -18.80 9.80 -16.85
C CYS A 31 -19.65 10.73 -17.74
N ALA A 32 -19.03 11.65 -18.47
CA ALA A 32 -19.73 12.46 -19.48
C ALA A 32 -20.25 11.63 -20.66
N ARG A 33 -19.56 10.53 -21.01
CA ARG A 33 -19.96 9.62 -22.11
C ARG A 33 -20.96 8.55 -21.66
N ASP A 34 -20.87 8.12 -20.41
CA ASP A 34 -21.75 7.11 -19.82
C ASP A 34 -22.43 7.68 -18.56
N LYS A 35 -23.69 8.12 -18.71
CA LYS A 35 -24.48 8.75 -17.64
C LYS A 35 -24.78 7.80 -16.47
N GLY A 36 -24.70 6.49 -16.67
CA GLY A 36 -24.88 5.49 -15.60
C GLY A 36 -23.61 5.26 -14.78
N ARG A 37 -22.46 5.76 -15.24
CA ARG A 37 -21.17 5.57 -14.59
C ARG A 37 -21.03 6.51 -13.39
N ARG A 38 -20.76 5.91 -12.23
CA ARG A 38 -20.33 6.64 -11.02
C ARG A 38 -18.86 7.03 -11.12
N HIS A 39 -18.53 8.21 -10.61
CA HIS A 39 -17.16 8.74 -10.58
C HIS A 39 -16.20 7.88 -9.76
N SER A 40 -14.94 7.87 -10.17
CA SER A 40 -13.82 7.36 -9.37
C SER A 40 -13.11 8.53 -8.67
N HIS A 41 -12.58 8.29 -7.48
CA HIS A 41 -11.76 9.27 -6.78
C HIS A 41 -10.33 8.77 -6.60
N PHE A 42 -9.38 9.66 -6.86
CA PHE A 42 -7.95 9.43 -6.72
C PHE A 42 -7.43 10.37 -5.64
N PHE A 43 -7.09 9.81 -4.49
CA PHE A 43 -6.57 10.59 -3.38
C PHE A 43 -5.15 11.09 -3.66
N ASN A 44 -4.76 12.12 -2.92
CA ASN A 44 -3.36 12.51 -2.84
C ASN A 44 -2.54 11.37 -2.18
N ILE A 45 -1.33 11.13 -2.67
CA ILE A 45 -0.47 10.05 -2.18
C ILE A 45 -0.13 10.15 -0.68
N PHE A 46 -0.15 11.35 -0.12
CA PHE A 46 0.13 11.61 1.30
C PHE A 46 -1.08 11.39 2.21
N PHE A 47 -2.25 11.04 1.67
CA PHE A 47 -3.47 10.87 2.46
C PHE A 47 -3.30 9.82 3.57
N ILE A 48 -2.74 8.65 3.27
CA ILE A 48 -2.47 7.62 4.30
C ILE A 48 -1.45 8.11 5.33
N GLN A 49 -0.40 8.81 4.88
CA GLN A 49 0.62 9.34 5.80
C GLN A 49 0.01 10.33 6.81
N HIS A 50 -0.90 11.19 6.34
CA HIS A 50 -1.63 12.13 7.22
C HIS A 50 -2.65 11.43 8.11
N MET A 51 -3.40 10.46 7.56
CA MET A 51 -4.39 9.67 8.30
C MET A 51 -3.76 8.85 9.43
N PHE A 52 -2.50 8.46 9.29
CA PHE A 52 -1.74 7.73 10.31
C PHE A 52 -0.69 8.56 11.02
N ASP A 53 -0.74 9.89 10.95
CA ASP A 53 0.21 10.77 11.66
C ASP A 53 1.70 10.40 11.47
N GLU A 54 2.07 9.86 10.32
CA GLU A 54 3.40 9.25 10.12
C GLU A 54 4.54 10.28 10.17
N LYS A 55 4.21 11.55 9.90
CA LYS A 55 5.15 12.69 9.99
C LYS A 55 5.10 13.41 11.34
N SER A 56 4.34 12.90 12.32
CA SER A 56 4.31 13.47 13.66
C SER A 56 5.70 13.38 14.32
N LYS A 57 6.10 14.48 14.99
CA LYS A 57 7.31 14.51 15.83
C LYS A 57 7.07 13.83 17.18
N ASP A 58 5.82 13.69 17.59
CA ASP A 58 5.41 13.00 18.81
C ASP A 58 5.40 11.47 18.57
N PRO A 59 6.27 10.69 19.23
CA PRO A 59 6.33 9.23 19.09
C PRO A 59 5.03 8.52 19.48
N GLU A 60 4.23 9.09 20.39
CA GLU A 60 2.95 8.50 20.81
C GLU A 60 1.88 8.62 19.72
N LEU A 61 1.94 9.68 18.90
CA LEU A 61 1.01 9.90 17.81
C LEU A 61 1.49 9.29 16.48
N LYS A 62 2.81 9.16 16.30
CA LYS A 62 3.41 8.68 15.05
C LYS A 62 2.91 7.29 14.69
N GLY A 63 2.27 7.17 13.52
CA GLY A 63 1.73 5.90 13.03
C GLY A 63 0.34 5.55 13.56
N ARG A 64 -0.26 6.37 14.43
CA ARG A 64 -1.63 6.15 14.94
C ARG A 64 -2.66 6.71 13.97
N TYR A 65 -3.73 5.95 13.78
CA TYR A 65 -4.87 6.38 12.98
C TYR A 65 -5.57 7.60 13.62
N ASN A 66 -5.87 8.61 12.80
CA ASN A 66 -6.50 9.86 13.22
C ASN A 66 -7.47 10.37 12.15
N PHE A 67 -8.77 10.16 12.39
CA PHE A 67 -9.83 10.58 11.47
C PHE A 67 -9.84 12.10 11.24
N SER A 68 -9.55 12.91 12.27
CA SER A 68 -9.56 14.38 12.14
C SER A 68 -8.53 14.92 11.13
N LYS A 69 -7.45 14.17 10.90
CA LYS A 69 -6.38 14.50 9.94
C LYS A 69 -6.57 13.86 8.57
N SER A 70 -7.59 13.03 8.40
CA SER A 70 -8.06 12.64 7.08
C SER A 70 -8.75 13.86 6.45
N LYS A 71 -8.15 14.42 5.39
CA LYS A 71 -8.80 15.49 4.63
C LYS A 71 -10.10 14.91 4.08
N LYS A 72 -11.25 15.40 4.56
CA LYS A 72 -12.57 15.04 4.02
C LYS A 72 -12.52 15.14 2.50
N VAL A 73 -13.10 14.17 1.78
CA VAL A 73 -13.24 14.29 0.32
C VAL A 73 -14.13 15.52 0.05
N PRO A 74 -13.57 16.64 -0.46
CA PRO A 74 -14.31 17.90 -0.51
C PRO A 74 -15.55 17.76 -1.38
N GLY A 75 -16.72 18.07 -0.82
CA GLY A 75 -17.99 18.12 -1.54
C GLY A 75 -18.52 16.78 -2.08
N LYS A 76 -17.89 15.64 -1.80
CA LYS A 76 -18.35 14.34 -2.30
C LYS A 76 -18.58 13.35 -1.17
N ASP A 77 -19.72 12.69 -1.25
CA ASP A 77 -20.03 11.49 -0.47
C ASP A 77 -19.26 10.32 -1.10
N ILE A 78 -18.29 9.77 -0.38
CA ILE A 78 -17.45 8.67 -0.89
C ILE A 78 -18.27 7.42 -1.20
N PHE A 79 -19.42 7.25 -0.56
CA PHE A 79 -20.34 6.13 -0.77
C PHE A 79 -21.12 6.24 -2.08
N ASN A 80 -21.01 7.36 -2.80
CA ASN A 80 -21.54 7.57 -4.15
C ASN A 80 -20.49 7.41 -5.26
N LEU A 81 -19.23 7.09 -4.92
CA LEU A 81 -18.16 6.83 -5.88
C LEU A 81 -18.12 5.36 -6.31
N LYS A 82 -17.67 5.09 -7.54
CA LYS A 82 -17.44 3.71 -8.01
C LYS A 82 -16.18 3.11 -7.39
N TYR A 83 -15.07 3.85 -7.49
CA TYR A 83 -13.78 3.45 -6.96
C TYR A 83 -13.17 4.57 -6.13
N ILE A 84 -12.48 4.17 -5.07
CA ILE A 84 -11.60 5.02 -4.28
C ILE A 84 -10.21 4.42 -4.42
N ILE A 85 -9.28 5.17 -5.00
CA ILE A 85 -7.93 4.70 -5.27
C ILE A 85 -6.95 5.54 -4.46
N GLN A 86 -6.14 4.83 -3.68
CA GLN A 86 -5.12 5.39 -2.81
C GLN A 86 -3.78 4.71 -3.08
N TYR A 87 -2.73 5.52 -3.22
CA TYR A 87 -1.36 5.03 -3.19
C TYR A 87 -0.83 5.00 -1.77
N TYR A 88 -0.04 4.00 -1.45
CA TYR A 88 0.74 3.96 -0.24
C TYR A 88 2.13 3.42 -0.56
N ASP A 89 3.16 4.14 -0.16
CA ASP A 89 4.52 3.63 -0.15
C ASP A 89 4.92 3.24 1.27
N SER A 90 5.33 1.99 1.45
CA SER A 90 5.84 1.51 2.73
C SER A 90 7.31 1.91 2.96
N LEU A 91 8.03 2.37 1.92
CA LEU A 91 9.45 2.73 1.99
C LEU A 91 9.70 4.18 2.40
N ALA A 92 8.66 5.00 2.53
CA ALA A 92 8.77 6.36 3.09
C ALA A 92 9.18 6.39 4.59
N GLN A 93 9.64 5.27 5.15
CA GLN A 93 10.10 5.09 6.53
C GLN A 93 11.58 4.68 6.62
N SER A 94 12.34 4.60 5.51
CA SER A 94 13.73 4.09 5.54
C SER A 94 14.84 5.11 5.29
N ASP A 95 14.56 6.41 5.21
CA ASP A 95 15.62 7.42 5.09
C ASP A 95 15.95 8.07 6.44
N ASP A 96 17.24 7.98 6.77
CA ASP A 96 18.03 8.70 7.80
C ASP A 96 18.02 8.15 9.24
N SER A 97 18.59 6.97 9.45
CA SER A 97 19.47 6.73 10.62
C SER A 97 20.35 5.50 10.42
N ASP A 98 21.65 5.79 10.42
CA ASP A 98 22.85 4.96 10.57
C ASP A 98 22.73 3.45 10.86
N GLY A 99 23.70 2.73 10.29
CA GLY A 99 24.01 1.35 10.62
C GLY A 99 24.18 1.13 12.13
N GLY A 100 23.32 0.29 12.68
CA GLY A 100 23.51 -0.32 13.98
C GLY A 100 23.72 -1.81 13.80
N GLU A 101 24.98 -2.26 13.86
CA GLU A 101 25.29 -3.60 14.31
C GLU A 101 24.82 -3.71 15.76
N ASP A 102 23.63 -4.27 15.97
CA ASP A 102 23.19 -4.66 17.32
C ASP A 102 23.85 -6.00 17.67
N ASP A 103 25.10 -5.91 18.12
CA ASP A 103 25.69 -6.85 19.05
C ASP A 103 24.91 -6.76 20.36
N ASN A 104 24.02 -7.73 20.59
CA ASN A 104 23.46 -7.95 21.91
C ASN A 104 23.54 -9.44 22.25
N GLU A 105 24.70 -9.79 22.82
CA GLU A 105 24.88 -10.97 23.66
C GLU A 105 23.75 -11.05 24.68
N ARG A 106 22.81 -11.97 24.45
CA ARG A 106 21.85 -12.37 25.47
C ARG A 106 22.11 -13.82 25.87
N LYS A 107 22.81 -13.90 27.01
CA LYS A 107 23.09 -15.02 27.91
C LYS A 107 22.36 -16.32 27.57
N GLU A 108 23.19 -17.34 27.33
CA GLU A 108 22.82 -18.74 27.26
C GLU A 108 22.19 -19.19 28.60
N GLU A 109 20.94 -19.64 28.56
CA GLU A 109 20.44 -20.62 29.52
C GLU A 109 20.52 -21.99 28.85
N THR A 110 21.54 -22.76 29.21
CA THR A 110 21.66 -24.18 28.91
C THR A 110 20.60 -24.93 29.72
N VAL A 111 19.46 -25.22 29.09
CA VAL A 111 18.53 -26.23 29.61
C VAL A 111 19.12 -27.60 29.26
N GLU A 112 19.84 -28.18 30.22
CA GLU A 112 20.11 -29.62 30.24
C GLU A 112 18.79 -30.37 30.46
N GLU A 113 18.26 -31.01 29.42
CA GLU A 113 17.24 -32.04 29.60
C GLU A 113 17.57 -33.34 28.87
N LYS A 114 17.94 -34.29 29.72
CA LYS A 114 17.82 -35.75 29.69
C LYS A 114 17.13 -36.38 28.48
N ASN A 115 17.91 -37.29 27.87
CA ASN A 115 17.54 -38.40 26.99
C ASN A 115 16.08 -38.87 27.07
N THR A 116 15.28 -38.55 26.04
CA THR A 116 14.17 -39.39 25.57
C THR A 116 13.98 -39.18 24.05
N GLY A 117 14.07 -40.25 23.27
CA GLY A 117 13.56 -40.40 21.90
C GLY A 117 14.11 -39.43 20.84
N ILE A 118 14.90 -39.95 19.90
CA ILE A 118 15.35 -39.22 18.70
C ILE A 118 14.12 -38.88 17.84
N SER A 119 13.49 -37.74 18.12
CA SER A 119 12.68 -37.02 17.14
C SER A 119 13.65 -36.19 16.29
N ASN A 120 13.45 -36.21 14.99
CA ASN A 120 14.29 -35.56 13.99
C ASN A 120 14.18 -34.01 14.14
N LYS A 121 14.77 -33.44 15.19
CA LYS A 121 14.73 -32.02 15.51
C LYS A 121 15.63 -31.28 14.52
N GLN A 122 15.01 -30.52 13.62
CA GLN A 122 15.74 -29.71 12.64
C GLN A 122 15.76 -28.25 13.11
N LEU A 123 16.84 -27.53 12.77
CA LEU A 123 16.99 -26.12 13.12
C LEU A 123 16.06 -25.20 12.31
N CYS A 124 15.78 -24.02 12.87
CA CYS A 124 15.08 -22.94 12.20
C CYS A 124 15.85 -22.51 10.94
N MET A 125 15.14 -22.33 9.81
CA MET A 125 15.78 -21.89 8.56
C MET A 125 16.07 -20.37 8.50
N ARG A 126 15.99 -19.65 9.62
CA ARG A 126 16.28 -18.22 9.66
C ARG A 126 17.78 -18.06 9.88
N ASN A 127 18.45 -17.29 9.02
CA ASN A 127 19.89 -17.04 9.15
C ASN A 127 20.24 -16.59 10.58
N GLY A 128 21.28 -17.22 11.15
CA GLY A 128 21.74 -16.96 12.52
C GLY A 128 20.88 -17.56 13.65
N CYS A 129 19.76 -18.22 13.34
CA CYS A 129 18.88 -18.78 14.37
C CYS A 129 19.30 -20.19 14.82
N LYS A 130 19.71 -20.32 16.09
CA LYS A 130 20.03 -21.62 16.71
C LYS A 130 18.82 -22.37 17.30
N ARG A 131 17.59 -21.84 17.17
CA ARG A 131 16.38 -22.45 17.76
C ARG A 131 15.84 -23.58 16.90
N TRP A 132 15.24 -24.60 17.53
CA TRP A 132 14.56 -25.70 16.82
C TRP A 132 13.32 -25.23 16.07
N LYS A 133 13.09 -25.78 14.88
CA LYS A 133 11.86 -25.53 14.11
C LYS A 133 10.69 -26.31 14.69
N ILE A 134 9.49 -25.80 14.50
CA ILE A 134 8.26 -26.53 14.82
C ILE A 134 8.06 -27.63 13.78
N GLN A 135 7.57 -28.81 14.17
CA GLN A 135 7.21 -29.86 13.22
C GLN A 135 6.23 -29.33 12.15
N GLY A 136 6.51 -29.60 10.88
CA GLY A 136 5.74 -29.06 9.74
C GLY A 136 5.98 -27.56 9.43
N SER A 137 6.91 -26.91 10.11
CA SER A 137 7.28 -25.50 9.88
C SER A 137 8.73 -25.36 9.40
N LYS A 138 9.03 -24.27 8.69
CA LYS A 138 10.40 -23.83 8.39
C LYS A 138 11.03 -22.99 9.52
N LEU A 139 10.19 -22.47 10.43
CA LEU A 139 10.55 -21.51 11.47
C LEU A 139 10.32 -22.06 12.89
N CYS A 140 11.09 -21.55 13.86
CA CYS A 140 10.89 -21.79 15.30
C CYS A 140 9.67 -21.03 15.85
N ASN A 141 9.22 -21.36 17.06
CA ASN A 141 8.09 -20.70 17.74
C ASN A 141 8.25 -19.19 17.84
N PHE A 142 9.48 -18.70 18.08
CA PHE A 142 9.76 -17.27 18.19
C PHE A 142 9.60 -16.54 16.86
N HIS A 143 10.29 -16.99 15.81
CA HIS A 143 10.17 -16.39 14.48
C HIS A 143 8.76 -16.55 13.88
N LYS A 144 8.05 -17.62 14.24
CA LYS A 144 6.64 -17.78 13.83
C LYS A 144 5.72 -16.77 14.52
N LYS A 145 5.96 -16.44 15.81
CA LYS A 145 5.23 -15.39 16.54
C LYS A 145 5.52 -13.98 16.02
N GLN A 146 6.61 -13.78 15.28
CA GLN A 146 6.92 -12.52 14.60
C GLN A 146 6.17 -12.36 13.27
N LEU A 147 5.47 -13.39 12.77
CA LEU A 147 4.70 -13.27 11.54
C LEU A 147 3.36 -12.58 11.79
N CYS A 148 2.85 -11.94 10.75
CA CYS A 148 1.50 -11.40 10.73
C CYS A 148 0.47 -12.47 11.09
N LYS A 149 -0.45 -12.12 12.00
CA LYS A 149 -1.56 -13.00 12.43
C LYS A 149 -2.57 -13.29 11.32
N ARG A 150 -2.60 -12.53 10.22
CA ARG A 150 -3.55 -12.74 9.12
C ARG A 150 -3.23 -14.05 8.41
N LYS A 151 -4.23 -14.94 8.33
CA LYS A 151 -4.09 -16.25 7.66
C LYS A 151 -3.53 -16.09 6.25
N GLY A 152 -2.47 -16.83 5.93
CA GLY A 152 -1.82 -16.78 4.62
C GLY A 152 -0.83 -15.63 4.41
N CYS A 153 -0.65 -14.74 5.41
CA CYS A 153 0.37 -13.71 5.38
C CYS A 153 1.69 -14.23 5.95
N PHE A 154 2.80 -13.97 5.25
CA PHE A 154 4.16 -14.35 5.68
C PHE A 154 5.04 -13.13 5.98
N GLN A 155 4.44 -11.93 6.02
CA GLN A 155 5.14 -10.70 6.37
C GLN A 155 5.38 -10.61 7.88
N LEU A 156 6.43 -9.90 8.27
CA LEU A 156 6.71 -9.63 9.68
C LEU A 156 5.63 -8.74 10.27
N ALA A 157 5.14 -9.11 11.44
CA ALA A 157 4.25 -8.32 12.26
C ALA A 157 5.01 -7.16 12.91
N LYS A 158 4.33 -6.01 13.01
CA LYS A 158 4.71 -4.93 13.92
C LYS A 158 3.99 -5.09 15.27
N GLN A 159 4.14 -4.10 16.16
CA GLN A 159 3.40 -4.01 17.41
C GLN A 159 1.89 -4.18 17.15
N GLY A 160 1.22 -5.07 17.89
CA GLY A 160 -0.17 -5.49 17.64
C GLY A 160 -0.31 -6.84 16.91
N GLY A 161 0.75 -7.33 16.26
CA GLY A 161 0.77 -8.67 15.65
C GLY A 161 0.28 -8.73 14.19
N VAL A 162 0.12 -7.59 13.53
CA VAL A 162 -0.20 -7.50 12.09
C VAL A 162 0.93 -6.80 11.34
N CYS A 163 1.14 -7.08 10.05
CA CYS A 163 2.16 -6.40 9.27
C CYS A 163 1.71 -4.98 8.89
N VAL A 164 2.63 -4.17 8.37
CA VAL A 164 2.33 -2.80 7.93
C VAL A 164 1.17 -2.75 6.95
N ALA A 165 1.21 -3.58 5.90
CA ALA A 165 0.18 -3.59 4.86
C ALA A 165 -1.21 -3.93 5.43
N HIS A 166 -1.32 -4.94 6.29
CA HIS A 166 -2.59 -5.29 6.94
C HIS A 166 -3.05 -4.22 7.91
N SER A 167 -2.14 -3.61 8.68
CA SER A 167 -2.48 -2.47 9.55
C SER A 167 -3.02 -1.27 8.76
N LYS A 168 -2.44 -0.96 7.59
CA LYS A 168 -2.95 0.11 6.71
C LYS A 168 -4.31 -0.22 6.12
N LEU A 169 -4.51 -1.47 5.71
CA LEU A 169 -5.80 -1.93 5.18
C LEU A 169 -6.90 -1.90 6.25
N GLU A 170 -6.58 -2.28 7.48
CA GLU A 170 -7.48 -2.20 8.63
C GLU A 170 -7.85 -0.74 8.97
N GLY A 171 -6.86 0.17 8.99
CA GLY A 171 -7.16 1.59 9.23
C GLY A 171 -7.89 2.28 8.07
N LEU A 172 -7.75 1.79 6.83
CA LEU A 172 -8.62 2.21 5.73
C LEU A 172 -10.07 1.80 5.94
N LEU A 173 -10.33 0.60 6.47
CA LEU A 173 -11.69 0.20 6.85
C LEU A 173 -12.22 1.07 7.98
N GLU A 174 -11.38 1.43 8.95
CA GLU A 174 -11.77 2.36 10.03
C GLU A 174 -12.14 3.74 9.47
N TYR A 175 -11.36 4.26 8.52
CA TYR A 175 -11.71 5.47 7.78
C TYR A 175 -13.08 5.39 7.09
N VAL A 176 -13.39 4.27 6.45
CA VAL A 176 -14.71 4.07 5.81
C VAL A 176 -15.83 4.06 6.86
N LYS A 177 -15.64 3.47 8.03
CA LYS A 177 -16.63 3.51 9.12
C LYS A 177 -16.84 4.94 9.63
N ASP A 178 -15.77 5.69 9.85
CA ASP A 178 -15.83 7.07 10.33
C ASP A 178 -16.49 8.00 9.31
N GLU A 179 -16.17 7.88 8.02
CA GLU A 179 -16.85 8.62 6.95
C GLU A 179 -18.34 8.24 6.89
N TYR A 180 -18.68 6.96 7.05
CA TYR A 180 -20.08 6.52 7.03
C TYR A 180 -20.87 7.15 8.18
N ARG A 181 -20.30 7.14 9.39
CA ARG A 181 -20.87 7.84 10.56
C ARG A 181 -21.01 9.34 10.30
N ALA A 182 -19.97 9.98 9.76
CA ALA A 182 -19.97 11.42 9.52
C ALA A 182 -20.95 11.86 8.41
N LYS A 183 -21.22 11.00 7.41
CA LYS A 183 -22.09 11.33 6.27
C LYS A 183 -23.52 10.83 6.41
N LYS A 184 -23.73 9.70 7.10
CA LYS A 184 -25.02 9.01 7.22
C LYS A 184 -25.58 9.00 8.63
N GLY A 185 -24.77 9.34 9.64
CA GLY A 185 -25.19 9.31 11.05
C GLY A 185 -25.46 7.89 11.57
N GLN A 186 -24.91 6.87 10.90
CA GLN A 186 -25.15 5.45 11.17
C GLN A 186 -23.83 4.68 11.25
N GLU A 187 -23.86 3.49 11.84
CA GLU A 187 -22.74 2.55 11.80
C GLU A 187 -22.69 1.81 10.46
N LEU A 188 -21.48 1.60 9.96
CA LEU A 188 -21.27 0.81 8.75
C LEU A 188 -21.50 -0.67 9.05
N ASP A 189 -22.30 -1.34 8.23
CA ASP A 189 -22.47 -2.79 8.27
C ASP A 189 -21.21 -3.48 7.72
N VAL A 190 -20.24 -3.72 8.60
CA VAL A 190 -18.93 -4.32 8.26
C VAL A 190 -19.03 -5.74 7.72
N ALA A 191 -20.12 -6.46 7.97
CA ALA A 191 -20.29 -7.83 7.48
C ALA A 191 -20.42 -7.90 5.95
N LYS A 192 -20.78 -6.77 5.30
CA LYS A 192 -20.82 -6.63 3.84
C LYS A 192 -19.48 -6.28 3.21
N TRP A 193 -18.43 -6.12 4.01
CA TRP A 193 -17.11 -5.71 3.56
C TRP A 193 -16.08 -6.82 3.77
N GLU A 194 -15.18 -6.96 2.82
CA GLU A 194 -14.05 -7.88 2.91
C GLU A 194 -12.74 -7.14 2.70
N LEU A 195 -11.77 -7.41 3.59
CA LEU A 195 -10.39 -6.97 3.40
C LEU A 195 -9.61 -8.02 2.60
N VAL A 196 -9.51 -7.76 1.30
CA VAL A 196 -8.81 -8.61 0.33
C VAL A 196 -7.37 -8.13 0.15
N SER A 197 -6.41 -9.05 0.27
CA SER A 197 -5.00 -8.80 -0.02
C SER A 197 -4.67 -9.19 -1.47
N CYS A 198 -3.50 -8.76 -1.97
CA CYS A 198 -3.04 -9.15 -3.31
C CYS A 198 -3.06 -10.68 -3.48
N ALA A 199 -3.63 -11.13 -4.60
CA ALA A 199 -3.67 -12.52 -5.00
C ALA A 199 -2.38 -12.93 -5.74
N LYS A 200 -2.19 -14.24 -5.96
CA LYS A 200 -0.96 -14.77 -6.60
C LYS A 200 -0.76 -14.29 -8.03
N ASP A 201 -1.84 -14.00 -8.72
CA ASP A 201 -1.93 -13.49 -10.09
C ASP A 201 -1.87 -11.96 -10.16
N THR A 202 -1.85 -11.26 -9.01
CA THR A 202 -1.64 -9.81 -9.00
C THR A 202 -0.24 -9.50 -9.53
N PRO A 203 -0.08 -8.65 -10.56
CA PRO A 203 1.22 -8.26 -11.08
C PRO A 203 2.19 -7.82 -9.99
N GLN A 204 3.41 -8.34 -9.99
CA GLN A 204 4.43 -7.99 -8.99
C GLN A 204 5.68 -7.43 -9.66
N GLN A 205 6.24 -6.40 -9.05
CA GLN A 205 7.56 -5.90 -9.43
C GLN A 205 8.65 -6.90 -9.05
N ARG A 206 9.72 -6.94 -9.83
CA ARG A 206 10.92 -7.74 -9.55
C ARG A 206 12.14 -6.90 -9.13
N ASN A 207 11.93 -5.60 -8.89
CA ASN A 207 12.97 -4.65 -8.46
C ASN A 207 12.43 -3.70 -7.37
N GLY A 208 13.27 -2.76 -6.92
CA GLY A 208 12.94 -1.81 -5.85
C GLY A 208 12.39 -0.45 -6.29
N TYR A 209 12.37 -0.12 -7.59
CA TYR A 209 12.15 1.26 -8.07
C TYR A 209 10.88 1.43 -8.93
N ASP A 210 10.19 0.33 -9.29
CA ASP A 210 9.00 0.36 -10.14
C ASP A 210 7.66 0.45 -9.40
N CYS A 211 7.66 0.53 -8.06
CA CYS A 211 6.43 0.55 -7.26
C CYS A 211 5.46 1.67 -7.66
N GLY A 212 6.00 2.85 -7.97
CA GLY A 212 5.23 3.98 -8.49
C GLY A 212 4.58 3.69 -9.85
N VAL A 213 5.30 2.99 -10.75
CA VAL A 213 4.79 2.63 -12.08
C VAL A 213 3.67 1.59 -11.95
N PHE A 214 3.90 0.52 -11.19
CA PHE A 214 2.88 -0.50 -10.91
C PHE A 214 1.63 0.11 -10.32
N THR A 215 1.77 0.99 -9.31
CA THR A 215 0.63 1.71 -8.73
C THR A 215 -0.14 2.52 -9.77
N CYS A 216 0.56 3.33 -10.57
CA CYS A 216 -0.07 4.12 -11.61
C CYS A 216 -0.86 3.22 -12.59
N MET A 217 -0.33 2.05 -12.93
CA MET A 217 -1.02 1.10 -13.82
C MET A 217 -2.18 0.37 -13.14
N PHE A 218 -2.06 -0.02 -11.87
CA PHE A 218 -3.20 -0.51 -11.10
C PHE A 218 -4.34 0.50 -11.12
N ALA A 219 -4.05 1.77 -10.81
CA ALA A 219 -5.03 2.85 -10.83
C ALA A 219 -5.63 3.07 -12.23
N ASP A 220 -4.80 3.02 -13.27
CA ASP A 220 -5.22 3.19 -14.66
C ASP A 220 -6.21 2.09 -15.10
N PHE A 221 -5.86 0.83 -14.88
CA PHE A 221 -6.65 -0.32 -15.32
C PHE A 221 -7.91 -0.52 -14.46
N ILE A 222 -7.80 -0.45 -13.13
CA ILE A 222 -8.95 -0.63 -12.22
C ILE A 222 -10.00 0.44 -12.48
N SER A 223 -9.59 1.71 -12.61
CA SER A 223 -10.55 2.79 -12.88
C SER A 223 -11.19 2.72 -14.27
N LYS A 224 -10.80 1.80 -15.14
CA LYS A 224 -11.46 1.50 -16.42
C LYS A 224 -12.27 0.21 -16.42
N ASP A 225 -12.34 -0.49 -15.29
CA ASP A 225 -12.89 -1.85 -15.23
C ASP A 225 -12.10 -2.85 -16.11
N CYS A 226 -10.80 -2.61 -16.31
CA CYS A 226 -9.94 -3.49 -17.09
C CYS A 226 -9.18 -4.47 -16.19
N GLN A 227 -9.01 -5.71 -16.66
CA GLN A 227 -8.14 -6.69 -16.03
C GLN A 227 -6.68 -6.22 -16.05
N LEU A 228 -5.91 -6.59 -15.03
CA LEU A 228 -4.52 -6.18 -14.83
C LEU A 228 -3.55 -6.94 -15.75
N LEU A 229 -3.68 -6.75 -17.06
CA LEU A 229 -2.91 -7.43 -18.09
C LEU A 229 -1.58 -6.72 -18.37
N PHE A 230 -0.77 -6.56 -17.33
CA PHE A 230 0.61 -6.08 -17.45
C PHE A 230 1.50 -6.80 -16.43
N ASN A 231 2.81 -6.82 -16.68
CA ASN A 231 3.79 -7.40 -15.78
C ASN A 231 5.10 -6.59 -15.87
N GLN A 232 6.15 -7.08 -15.20
CA GLN A 232 7.46 -6.43 -15.18
C GLN A 232 8.05 -6.20 -16.59
N ASP A 233 7.78 -7.08 -17.57
CA ASP A 233 8.32 -6.96 -18.93
C ASP A 233 7.70 -5.80 -19.72
N HIS A 234 6.56 -5.27 -19.26
CA HIS A 234 5.87 -4.13 -19.88
C HIS A 234 6.24 -2.78 -19.27
N ILE A 235 7.13 -2.73 -18.27
CA ILE A 235 7.27 -1.53 -17.43
C ILE A 235 7.79 -0.32 -18.19
N ASP A 236 8.71 -0.48 -19.14
CA ASP A 236 9.17 0.65 -19.94
C ASP A 236 8.05 1.22 -20.82
N CYS A 237 7.19 0.35 -21.37
CA CYS A 237 5.97 0.77 -22.07
C CYS A 237 5.00 1.51 -21.12
N CYS A 238 4.84 1.02 -19.88
CA CYS A 238 4.03 1.68 -18.86
C CYS A 238 4.57 3.06 -18.47
N ARG A 239 5.90 3.21 -18.34
CA ARG A 239 6.57 4.49 -18.10
C ARG A 239 6.30 5.49 -19.23
N ASN A 240 6.45 5.05 -20.48
CA ASN A 240 6.13 5.86 -21.66
C ASN A 240 4.65 6.27 -21.69
N ARG A 241 3.75 5.37 -21.31
CA ARG A 241 2.31 5.66 -21.21
C ARG A 241 2.00 6.73 -20.16
N ILE A 242 2.63 6.66 -18.98
CA ILE A 242 2.49 7.69 -17.94
C ILE A 242 3.02 9.02 -18.47
N ALA A 243 4.23 9.03 -19.04
CA ALA A 243 4.85 10.22 -19.63
C ALA A 243 3.95 10.89 -20.68
N LEU A 244 3.44 10.11 -21.62
CA LEU A 244 2.55 10.60 -22.68
C LEU A 244 1.24 11.14 -22.10
N SER A 245 0.67 10.48 -21.10
CA SER A 245 -0.57 10.95 -20.45
C SER A 245 -0.37 12.31 -19.78
N ILE A 246 0.77 12.50 -19.11
CA ILE A 246 1.13 13.77 -18.47
C ILE A 246 1.35 14.86 -19.54
N ALA A 247 2.14 14.58 -20.57
CA ALA A 247 2.40 15.55 -21.64
C ALA A 247 1.11 15.99 -22.35
N LEU A 248 0.25 15.04 -22.73
CA LEU A 248 -1.05 15.33 -23.36
C LEU A 248 -2.00 16.09 -22.42
N SER A 249 -1.96 15.81 -21.12
CA SER A 249 -2.71 16.54 -20.10
C SER A 249 -2.30 18.01 -20.06
N ILE A 250 -0.99 18.28 -20.02
CA ILE A 250 -0.44 19.65 -20.01
C ILE A 250 -0.83 20.39 -21.29
N ILE A 251 -0.58 19.80 -22.46
CA ILE A 251 -0.88 20.43 -23.76
C ILE A 251 -2.37 20.81 -23.86
N LYS A 252 -3.28 19.92 -23.45
CA LYS A 252 -4.73 20.20 -23.51
C LYS A 252 -5.17 21.29 -22.55
N ASN A 253 -4.47 21.48 -21.44
CA ASN A 253 -4.77 22.55 -20.49
C ASN A 253 -4.17 23.89 -20.91
N CYS A 254 -3.07 23.89 -21.68
CA CYS A 254 -2.48 25.11 -22.24
C CYS A 254 -3.22 25.62 -23.49
N ALA A 255 -3.89 24.74 -24.25
CA ALA A 255 -4.60 25.10 -25.48
C ALA A 255 -5.97 25.79 -25.26
N ILE A 256 -6.24 26.34 -24.07
CA ILE A 256 -7.52 27.01 -23.72
C ILE A 256 -7.41 28.55 -23.77
N ASP A 257 -6.23 29.12 -24.07
CA ASP A 257 -6.02 30.58 -24.04
C ASP A 257 -6.09 31.29 -25.42
N ASP A 258 -6.64 30.67 -26.47
CA ASP A 258 -6.75 31.28 -27.83
C ASP A 258 -8.21 31.46 -28.29
N SER A 259 -9.04 32.10 -27.46
CA SER A 259 -10.31 32.68 -27.93
C SER A 259 -10.75 33.87 -27.09
N ASP A 260 -10.32 35.06 -27.52
CA ASP A 260 -11.06 36.33 -27.44
C ASP A 260 -10.70 37.18 -28.67
#